data_AF-K0RI16-F1
#
_entry.id   AF-K0RI16-F1
#
_cell.length_a   1.000
_cell.length_b   1.000
_cell.length_c   1.000
_cell.angle_alpha   90.00
_cell.angle_beta   90.00
_cell.angle_gamma   90.00
#
_symmetry.space_group_name_H-M   'P 1'
#
loop_
_entity.id
_entity.type
_entity.pdbx_description
1 polymer ?
#
loop_
_entity_poly.entity_id
_entity_poly.type
_entity_poly.pdbx_seq_one_letter_code
_entity_poly.pdbx_strand_id
1 'polypeptide(L)'
;MRSYLNISVCSQAANYMICDILLLSEPFLLLNTDNEGQRLPISRAMLDPSCYLGLRDSIVDIILSSDKDELRPARELARKFQAHEFYKKIGNTIVISAQRWHEALWQMSESEIEKAILEGSDLEADDVIVEKRKIHHGQKEKNPVDDCRFITKRMRGSLLNEPEDLPVAIQIDPSSYVVHGSFQQKSVRVYCRSFDATKRKKLKKMYGKFLRGLETTTKPLMFEEVASSPGSPRTQSYIVSQSPTIPSSLNEPSDVTRSPHIDDDGQVKSPLLKRTRIYDRLVKTKM
;
A
#
# COMPACT_ATOMS: atom_id res chain seq x y z
N MET A 1 15.23 13.62 -10.21
CA MET A 1 14.33 12.49 -9.84
C MET A 1 14.58 11.86 -8.46
N ARG A 2 15.61 12.24 -7.68
CA ARG A 2 15.82 11.73 -6.29
C ARG A 2 15.05 12.52 -5.22
N SER A 3 14.50 13.68 -5.54
CA SER A 3 13.81 14.58 -4.60
C SER A 3 12.36 14.17 -4.29
N TYR A 4 11.62 13.63 -5.26
CA TYR A 4 10.22 13.21 -5.05
C TYR A 4 10.06 11.91 -4.25
N LEU A 5 11.12 11.10 -4.15
CA LEU A 5 11.08 9.85 -3.40
C LEU A 5 11.11 10.05 -1.88
N ASN A 6 11.60 11.20 -1.38
CA ASN A 6 11.70 11.48 0.05
C ASN A 6 10.41 12.06 0.64
N ILE A 7 9.61 12.79 -0.13
CA ILE A 7 8.31 13.33 0.32
C ILE A 7 7.33 12.19 0.63
N SER A 8 7.35 11.11 -0.16
CA SER A 8 6.50 9.93 0.06
C SER A 8 6.88 9.08 1.29
N VAL A 9 8.07 9.25 1.87
CA VAL A 9 8.50 8.43 3.03
C VAL A 9 8.02 9.04 4.34
N CYS A 10 7.99 10.37 4.45
CA CYS A 10 7.47 11.06 5.63
C CYS A 10 5.94 10.94 5.72
N SER A 11 5.22 10.97 4.59
CA SER A 11 3.75 11.02 4.61
C SER A 11 3.11 9.80 5.28
N GLN A 12 3.62 8.59 5.03
CA GLN A 12 2.99 7.38 5.55
C GLN A 12 3.31 7.15 7.03
N ALA A 13 4.53 7.45 7.45
CA ALA A 13 4.89 7.41 8.87
C ALA A 13 4.06 8.41 9.69
N ALA A 14 3.81 9.60 9.13
CA ALA A 14 2.91 10.60 9.71
C ALA A 14 1.48 10.04 9.82
N ASN A 15 0.95 9.38 8.79
CA ASN A 15 -0.39 8.77 8.84
C ASN A 15 -0.53 7.74 9.97
N TYR A 16 0.43 6.83 10.12
CA TYR A 16 0.41 5.86 11.22
C TYR A 16 0.43 6.53 12.59
N MET A 17 1.22 7.59 12.72
CA MET A 17 1.33 8.33 13.96
C MET A 17 0.03 9.09 14.29
N ILE A 18 -0.62 9.70 13.29
CA ILE A 18 -1.96 10.31 13.46
C ILE A 18 -2.97 9.25 13.88
N CYS A 19 -3.01 8.09 13.21
CA CYS A 19 -3.91 7.01 13.60
C CYS A 19 -3.70 6.60 15.06
N ASP A 20 -2.44 6.44 15.49
CA ASP A 20 -2.13 6.09 16.88
C ASP A 20 -2.55 7.20 17.86
N ILE A 21 -2.36 8.48 17.51
CA ILE A 21 -2.84 9.64 18.32
C ILE A 21 -4.36 9.58 18.50
N LEU A 22 -5.11 9.38 17.40
CA LEU A 22 -6.56 9.31 17.41
C LEU A 22 -7.05 8.08 18.19
N LEU A 23 -6.41 6.92 18.02
CA LEU A 23 -6.75 5.70 18.75
C LEU A 23 -6.51 5.84 20.27
N LEU A 24 -5.43 6.50 20.67
CA LEU A 24 -5.16 6.79 22.09
C LEU A 24 -6.16 7.80 22.67
N SER A 25 -6.71 8.68 21.83
CA SER A 25 -7.67 9.70 22.23
C SER A 25 -9.12 9.20 22.23
N GLU A 26 -9.41 8.19 21.42
CA GLU A 26 -10.75 7.62 21.16
C GLU A 26 -11.59 7.39 22.43
N PRO A 27 -11.08 6.82 23.54
CA PRO A 27 -11.91 6.55 24.71
C PRO A 27 -12.27 7.79 25.54
N PHE A 28 -11.59 8.92 25.34
CA PHE A 28 -11.62 10.08 26.25
C PHE A 28 -12.06 11.37 25.55
N LEU A 29 -11.91 11.44 24.23
CA LEU A 29 -12.30 12.55 23.40
C LEU A 29 -13.66 12.26 22.76
N LEU A 30 -14.68 12.95 23.25
CA LEU A 30 -16.05 12.83 22.76
C LEU A 30 -16.45 14.12 22.03
N LEU A 31 -17.01 13.94 20.84
CA LEU A 31 -17.50 14.98 19.96
C LEU A 31 -18.97 15.26 20.25
N ASN A 32 -19.37 16.52 20.17
CA ASN A 32 -20.77 16.90 20.35
C ASN A 32 -21.60 16.53 19.12
N THR A 33 -22.84 16.14 19.34
CA THR A 33 -23.86 15.92 18.29
C THR A 33 -24.94 17.00 18.38
N ASP A 34 -25.83 17.05 17.39
CA ASP A 34 -26.98 17.97 17.41
C ASP A 34 -28.00 17.63 18.51
N ASN A 35 -28.11 16.34 18.86
CA ASN A 35 -28.94 15.90 19.97
C ASN A 35 -28.29 16.33 21.30
N GLU A 36 -28.98 17.17 22.05
CA GLU A 36 -28.51 17.65 23.36
C GLU A 36 -28.19 16.48 24.29
N GLY A 37 -27.00 16.53 24.90
CA GLY A 37 -26.52 15.51 25.84
C GLY A 37 -25.94 14.24 25.19
N GLN A 38 -26.12 14.05 23.89
CA GLN A 38 -25.46 12.96 23.16
C GLN A 38 -24.05 13.39 22.73
N ARG A 39 -23.09 12.48 22.91
CA ARG A 39 -21.72 12.65 22.44
C ARG A 39 -21.20 11.35 21.86
N LEU A 40 -20.37 11.46 20.85
CA LEU A 40 -19.83 10.31 20.12
C LEU A 40 -18.30 10.32 20.14
N PRO A 41 -17.65 9.16 20.25
CA PRO A 41 -16.21 9.08 20.07
C PRO A 41 -15.85 9.28 18.58
N ILE A 42 -14.57 9.52 18.28
CA ILE A 42 -14.09 9.92 16.95
C ILE A 42 -14.48 8.87 15.89
N SER A 43 -14.33 7.58 16.18
CA SER A 43 -14.69 6.50 15.23
C SER A 43 -16.19 6.44 14.90
N ARG A 44 -17.04 7.07 15.71
CA ARG A 44 -18.50 7.08 15.54
C ARG A 44 -19.03 8.39 15.01
N ALA A 45 -18.17 9.37 14.71
CA ALA A 45 -18.56 10.66 14.15
C ALA A 45 -19.43 10.51 12.88
N MET A 46 -19.15 9.50 12.04
CA MET A 46 -19.91 9.23 10.81
C MET A 46 -21.40 8.86 11.04
N LEU A 47 -21.82 8.58 12.27
CA LEU A 47 -23.22 8.26 12.60
C LEU A 47 -24.07 9.51 12.78
N ASP A 48 -23.47 10.68 12.95
CA ASP A 48 -24.14 11.96 13.14
C ASP A 48 -23.55 13.00 12.16
N PRO A 49 -24.35 13.56 11.23
CA PRO A 49 -23.84 14.46 10.19
C PRO A 49 -23.09 15.67 10.76
N SER A 50 -23.59 16.27 11.83
CA SER A 50 -23.01 17.48 12.41
C SER A 50 -21.70 17.20 13.13
N CYS A 51 -21.63 16.08 13.85
CA CYS A 51 -20.39 15.55 14.41
C CYS A 51 -19.35 15.26 13.32
N TYR A 52 -19.75 14.62 12.21
CA TYR A 52 -18.87 14.33 11.08
C TYR A 52 -18.33 15.60 10.40
N LEU A 53 -19.18 16.62 10.18
CA LEU A 53 -18.77 17.91 9.63
C LEU A 53 -17.89 18.73 10.58
N GLY A 54 -18.07 18.54 11.89
CA GLY A 54 -17.25 19.12 12.94
C GLY A 54 -15.90 18.44 13.11
N LEU A 55 -15.76 17.18 12.69
CA LEU A 55 -14.51 16.43 12.75
C LEU A 55 -13.53 16.93 11.68
N ARG A 56 -12.59 17.77 12.11
CA ARG A 56 -11.57 18.42 11.27
C ARG A 56 -10.17 18.11 11.79
N ASP A 57 -9.16 18.46 11.00
CA ASP A 57 -7.75 18.29 11.35
C ASP A 57 -7.36 19.00 12.67
N SER A 58 -8.10 20.04 13.06
CA SER A 58 -7.97 20.72 14.36
C SER A 58 -8.18 19.80 15.57
N ILE A 59 -8.65 18.57 15.37
CA ILE A 59 -8.76 17.57 16.44
C ILE A 59 -7.41 17.29 17.10
N VAL A 60 -6.31 17.38 16.35
CA VAL A 60 -4.95 17.21 16.91
C VAL A 60 -4.63 18.37 17.86
N ASP A 61 -5.02 19.59 17.51
CA ASP A 61 -4.84 20.77 18.36
C ASP A 61 -5.70 20.67 19.64
N ILE A 62 -6.93 20.15 19.52
CA ILE A 62 -7.81 19.88 20.67
C ILE A 62 -7.18 18.86 21.63
N ILE A 63 -6.55 17.80 21.10
CA ILE A 63 -5.84 16.81 21.91
C ILE A 63 -4.64 17.44 22.62
N LEU A 64 -3.90 18.31 21.92
CA LEU A 64 -2.75 19.02 22.44
C LEU A 64 -3.11 20.01 23.56
N SER A 65 -4.22 20.71 23.41
CA SER A 65 -4.72 21.69 24.37
C SER A 65 -5.56 21.10 25.49
N SER A 66 -5.91 19.81 25.44
CA SER A 66 -6.69 19.16 26.49
C SER A 66 -5.88 19.06 27.77
N ASP A 67 -6.50 19.26 28.94
CA ASP A 67 -5.86 19.06 30.25
C ASP A 67 -6.08 17.68 30.85
N LYS A 68 -6.86 16.81 30.21
CA LYS A 68 -7.18 15.47 30.72
C LYS A 68 -5.95 14.58 30.82
N ASP A 69 -5.72 13.98 31.99
CA ASP A 69 -4.59 13.08 32.23
C ASP A 69 -4.65 11.82 31.36
N GLU A 70 -5.86 11.35 31.05
CA GLU A 70 -6.06 10.17 30.21
C GLU A 70 -5.62 10.39 28.76
N LEU A 71 -5.61 11.65 28.30
CA LEU A 71 -5.12 12.04 26.98
C LEU A 71 -3.61 12.27 26.96
N ARG A 72 -2.90 12.15 28.08
CA ARG A 72 -1.43 12.34 28.14
C ARG A 72 -0.67 11.52 27.09
N PRO A 73 -0.93 10.20 26.90
CA PRO A 73 -0.21 9.42 25.90
C PRO A 73 -0.43 9.94 24.47
N ALA A 74 -1.66 10.33 24.15
CA ALA A 74 -1.99 10.91 22.84
C ALA A 74 -1.33 12.28 22.66
N ARG A 75 -1.31 13.11 23.71
CA ARG A 75 -0.70 14.44 23.75
C ARG A 75 0.81 14.39 23.53
N GLU A 76 1.50 13.47 24.21
CA GLU A 76 2.93 13.26 24.04
C GLU A 76 3.28 12.85 22.61
N LEU A 77 2.48 11.95 22.03
CA LEU A 77 2.66 11.55 20.64
C LEU A 77 2.35 12.70 19.67
N ALA A 78 1.30 13.48 19.91
CA ALA A 78 0.96 14.65 19.12
C ALA A 78 2.05 15.75 19.16
N ARG A 79 2.73 15.95 20.31
CA ARG A 79 3.87 16.87 20.41
C ARG A 79 5.03 16.43 19.54
N LYS A 80 5.35 15.14 19.53
CA LYS A 80 6.37 14.58 18.62
C LYS A 80 5.97 14.75 17.16
N PHE A 81 4.70 14.56 16.86
CA PHE A 81 4.16 14.78 15.52
C PHE A 81 4.36 16.23 15.06
N GLN A 82 4.03 17.23 15.89
CA GLN A 82 4.28 18.65 15.61
C GLN A 82 5.78 18.97 15.49
N ALA A 83 6.63 18.32 16.28
CA ALA A 83 8.09 18.43 16.17
C ALA A 83 8.68 17.72 14.94
N HIS A 84 7.85 17.16 14.06
CA HIS A 84 8.25 16.35 12.90
C HIS A 84 9.10 15.12 13.27
N GLU A 85 8.97 14.65 14.50
CA GLU A 85 9.55 13.40 14.98
C GLU A 85 8.61 12.25 14.62
N PHE A 86 8.63 11.84 13.35
CA PHE A 86 7.84 10.70 12.88
C PHE A 86 8.50 9.36 13.16
N TYR A 87 7.68 8.31 13.17
CA TYR A 87 8.14 6.92 13.06
C TYR A 87 9.11 6.74 11.90
N LYS A 88 10.07 5.83 12.05
CA LYS A 88 11.16 5.68 11.07
C LYS A 88 10.97 4.41 10.25
N LYS A 89 10.96 4.57 8.92
CA LYS A 89 11.03 3.44 7.98
C LYS A 89 12.40 2.77 8.11
N ILE A 90 12.42 1.49 8.50
CA ILE A 90 13.63 0.70 8.66
C ILE A 90 13.93 -0.18 7.44
N GLY A 91 12.91 -0.49 6.63
CA GLY A 91 13.04 -1.33 5.45
C GLY A 91 11.99 -1.04 4.38
N ASN A 92 12.35 -1.31 3.13
CA ASN A 92 11.45 -1.26 1.98
C ASN A 92 11.93 -2.28 0.94
N THR A 93 11.15 -3.34 0.75
CA THR A 93 11.43 -4.41 -0.20
C THR A 93 10.44 -4.32 -1.35
N ILE A 94 10.94 -4.02 -2.55
CA ILE A 94 10.12 -4.02 -3.77
C ILE A 94 9.93 -5.46 -4.22
N VAL A 95 8.68 -5.87 -4.40
CA VAL A 95 8.34 -7.23 -4.82
C VAL A 95 8.38 -7.28 -6.34
N ILE A 96 9.25 -8.14 -6.85
CA ILE A 96 9.44 -8.41 -8.28
C ILE A 96 9.00 -9.86 -8.51
N SER A 97 7.95 -10.07 -9.31
CA SER A 97 7.35 -11.40 -9.52
C SER A 97 8.33 -12.44 -10.06
N ALA A 98 9.35 -12.03 -10.81
CA ALA A 98 10.39 -12.94 -11.29
C ALA A 98 11.21 -13.64 -10.17
N GLN A 99 11.14 -13.15 -8.93
CA GLN A 99 11.85 -13.72 -7.79
C GLN A 99 10.89 -14.48 -6.87
N ARG A 100 11.02 -15.82 -6.80
CA ARG A 100 10.14 -16.69 -5.98
C ARG A 100 10.02 -16.24 -4.51
N TRP A 101 11.13 -15.80 -3.92
CA TRP A 101 11.17 -15.35 -2.53
C TRP A 101 10.42 -14.03 -2.30
N HIS A 102 10.37 -13.16 -3.31
CA HIS A 102 9.53 -11.96 -3.27
C HIS A 102 8.05 -12.32 -3.32
N GLU A 103 7.66 -13.31 -4.12
CA GLU A 103 6.28 -13.80 -4.14
C GLU A 103 5.90 -14.44 -2.80
N ALA A 104 6.78 -15.27 -2.23
CA ALA A 104 6.58 -15.82 -0.89
C ALA A 104 6.35 -14.72 0.15
N LEU A 105 7.21 -13.69 0.18
CA LEU A 105 7.03 -12.51 1.03
C LEU A 105 5.69 -11.82 0.79
N TRP A 106 5.27 -11.71 -0.47
CA TRP A 106 4.02 -11.07 -0.84
C TRP A 106 2.78 -11.90 -0.51
N GLN A 107 2.89 -13.22 -0.33
CA GLN A 107 1.77 -14.05 0.12
C GLN A 107 1.59 -14.05 1.65
N MET A 108 2.67 -13.91 2.42
CA MET A 108 2.61 -13.88 3.89
C MET A 108 1.76 -12.72 4.43
N SER A 109 0.91 -12.91 5.43
CA SER A 109 0.16 -11.79 6.03
C SER A 109 1.08 -10.77 6.73
N GLU A 110 0.62 -9.52 6.92
CA GLU A 110 1.41 -8.50 7.64
C GLU A 110 1.77 -8.96 9.07
N SER A 111 0.86 -9.69 9.73
CA SER A 111 1.12 -10.26 11.06
C SER A 111 2.10 -11.43 11.04
N GLU A 112 2.14 -12.23 9.97
CA GLU A 112 3.15 -13.29 9.83
C GLU A 112 4.54 -12.70 9.64
N ILE A 113 4.65 -11.67 8.80
CA ILE A 113 5.91 -10.95 8.57
C ILE A 113 6.36 -10.29 9.88
N GLU A 114 5.46 -9.64 10.61
CA GLU A 114 5.74 -9.07 11.93
C GLU A 114 6.30 -10.13 12.90
N LYS A 115 5.61 -11.26 13.06
CA LYS A 115 6.04 -12.36 13.94
C LYS A 115 7.41 -12.91 13.53
N ALA A 116 7.63 -13.13 12.23
CA ALA A 116 8.89 -13.65 11.71
C ALA A 116 10.06 -12.68 11.90
N ILE A 117 9.82 -11.37 11.84
CA ILE A 117 10.83 -10.34 12.15
C ILE A 117 11.17 -10.36 13.65
N LEU A 118 10.17 -10.54 14.50
CA LEU A 118 10.32 -10.47 15.96
C LEU A 118 10.84 -11.77 16.59
N GLU A 119 10.86 -12.87 15.84
CA GLU A 119 11.29 -14.18 16.30
C GLU A 119 12.72 -14.14 16.88
N GLY A 120 12.85 -14.56 18.15
CA GLY A 120 14.12 -14.55 18.87
C GLY A 120 14.63 -13.15 19.24
N SER A 121 13.76 -12.14 19.29
CA SER A 121 14.06 -10.79 19.78
C SER A 121 13.33 -10.46 21.08
N ASP A 122 13.78 -9.40 21.76
CA ASP A 122 13.14 -8.77 22.92
C ASP A 122 12.23 -7.59 22.51
N LEU A 123 12.01 -7.40 21.21
CA LEU A 123 11.15 -6.35 20.68
C LEU A 123 9.70 -6.80 20.76
N GLU A 124 8.81 -5.85 21.03
CA GLU A 124 7.39 -6.12 21.10
C GLU A 124 6.73 -5.91 19.74
N ALA A 125 5.57 -6.52 19.53
CA ALA A 125 4.74 -6.26 18.35
C ALA A 125 4.43 -4.77 18.17
N ASP A 126 4.24 -4.05 19.28
CA ASP A 126 3.95 -2.62 19.27
C ASP A 126 5.14 -1.76 18.81
N ASP A 127 6.36 -2.29 18.76
CA ASP A 127 7.55 -1.59 18.24
C ASP A 127 7.60 -1.58 16.69
N VAL A 128 6.78 -2.39 16.01
CA VAL A 128 6.88 -2.67 14.57
C VAL A 128 5.58 -2.33 13.85
N ILE A 129 5.71 -1.76 12.64
CA ILE A 129 4.61 -1.65 11.68
C ILE A 129 5.06 -2.31 10.39
N VAL A 130 4.29 -3.27 9.90
CA VAL A 130 4.47 -3.87 8.57
C VAL A 130 3.35 -3.37 7.65
N GLU A 131 3.74 -2.81 6.50
CA GLU A 131 2.83 -2.27 5.49
C GLU A 131 3.05 -2.98 4.17
N LYS A 132 2.00 -3.58 3.62
CA LYS A 132 1.96 -3.96 2.21
C LYS A 132 1.34 -2.87 1.36
N ARG A 133 2.11 -2.36 0.39
CA ARG A 133 1.68 -1.28 -0.48
C ARG A 133 1.65 -1.70 -1.95
N LYS A 134 0.55 -1.36 -2.62
CA LYS A 134 0.41 -1.40 -4.08
C LYS A 134 0.33 0.05 -4.59
N ILE A 135 1.14 0.40 -5.56
CA ILE A 135 1.05 1.67 -6.28
C ILE A 135 0.74 1.34 -7.73
N HIS A 136 -0.35 1.90 -8.27
CA HIS A 136 -0.76 1.65 -9.65
C HIS A 136 -1.31 2.91 -10.33
N HIS A 137 -1.41 2.88 -11.65
CA HIS A 137 -1.92 3.97 -12.48
C HIS A 137 -3.46 4.01 -12.52
N GLY A 138 -4.11 3.86 -11.37
CA GLY A 138 -5.59 3.83 -11.26
C GLY A 138 -6.26 2.50 -11.62
N GLN A 139 -5.64 1.65 -12.44
CA GLN A 139 -6.24 0.39 -12.90
C GLN A 139 -5.47 -0.90 -12.52
N LYS A 140 -4.90 -0.94 -11.31
CA LYS A 140 -4.09 -2.08 -10.83
C LYS A 140 -2.98 -2.42 -11.85
N GLU A 141 -2.90 -3.66 -12.32
CA GLU A 141 -1.85 -4.13 -13.23
C GLU A 141 -2.11 -3.74 -14.71
N LYS A 142 -3.29 -3.20 -15.02
CA LYS A 142 -3.68 -2.82 -16.38
C LYS A 142 -3.17 -1.43 -16.75
N ASN A 143 -2.92 -1.25 -18.04
CA ASN A 143 -2.60 0.03 -18.62
C ASN A 143 -3.87 0.88 -18.76
N PRO A 144 -3.97 2.06 -18.10
CA PRO A 144 -5.16 2.91 -18.22
C PRO A 144 -5.37 3.46 -19.64
N VAL A 145 -4.35 3.48 -20.48
CA VAL A 145 -4.47 3.95 -21.88
C VAL A 145 -5.27 2.97 -22.74
N ASP A 146 -5.33 1.70 -22.37
CA ASP A 146 -6.09 0.68 -23.13
C ASP A 146 -7.60 0.99 -23.12
N ASP A 147 -8.08 1.61 -22.03
CA ASP A 147 -9.47 2.05 -21.87
C ASP A 147 -9.71 3.48 -22.41
N CYS A 148 -8.66 4.14 -22.93
CA CYS A 148 -8.79 5.46 -23.54
C CYS A 148 -9.10 5.34 -25.05
N ARG A 149 -9.84 6.32 -25.58
CA ARG A 149 -10.07 6.48 -27.02
C ARG A 149 -9.66 7.87 -27.44
N PHE A 150 -9.09 7.97 -28.63
CA PHE A 150 -8.44 9.18 -29.13
C PHE A 150 -9.06 9.62 -30.45
N ILE A 151 -9.08 10.92 -30.69
CA ILE A 151 -9.52 11.50 -31.95
C ILE A 151 -8.34 12.30 -32.51
N THR A 152 -8.05 12.13 -33.80
CA THR A 152 -6.93 12.84 -34.43
C THR A 152 -7.32 14.27 -34.80
N LYS A 153 -6.34 15.16 -34.96
CA LYS A 153 -6.59 16.55 -35.40
C LYS A 153 -7.39 16.63 -36.70
N ARG A 154 -7.23 15.65 -37.60
CA ARG A 154 -7.93 15.60 -38.89
C ARG A 154 -9.44 15.40 -38.73
N MET A 155 -9.86 14.70 -37.69
CA MET A 155 -11.26 14.42 -37.37
C MET A 155 -11.95 15.57 -36.63
N ARG A 156 -11.22 16.64 -36.26
CA ARG A 156 -11.75 17.76 -35.46
C ARG A 156 -12.90 18.48 -36.16
N GLY A 157 -12.83 18.65 -37.49
CA GLY A 157 -13.89 19.31 -38.26
C GLY A 157 -15.24 18.58 -38.18
N SER A 158 -15.20 17.25 -38.01
CA SER A 158 -16.37 16.38 -37.92
C SER A 158 -16.95 16.28 -36.50
N LEU A 159 -16.34 16.92 -35.50
CA LEU A 159 -16.85 16.90 -34.12
C LEU A 159 -18.12 17.76 -33.92
N LEU A 160 -18.43 18.62 -34.89
CA LEU A 160 -19.63 19.47 -34.89
C LEU A 160 -20.78 18.85 -35.70
N ASN A 161 -20.59 17.64 -36.22
CA ASN A 161 -21.63 16.92 -36.95
C ASN A 161 -22.72 16.41 -36.00
N GLU A 162 -23.85 16.00 -36.59
CA GLU A 162 -24.88 15.27 -35.86
C GLU A 162 -24.33 13.96 -35.26
N PRO A 163 -24.92 13.43 -34.17
CA PRO A 163 -24.41 12.28 -33.44
C PRO A 163 -24.11 11.05 -34.30
N GLU A 164 -24.91 10.82 -35.35
CA GLU A 164 -24.77 9.69 -36.27
C GLU A 164 -23.53 9.78 -37.18
N ASP A 165 -23.03 11.01 -37.39
CA ASP A 165 -21.91 11.35 -38.28
C ASP A 165 -20.63 11.73 -37.51
N LEU A 166 -20.58 11.46 -36.21
CA LEU A 166 -19.41 11.72 -35.38
C LEU A 166 -18.25 10.77 -35.70
N PRO A 167 -16.99 11.23 -35.62
CA PRO A 167 -15.85 10.39 -35.87
C PRO A 167 -15.70 9.31 -34.79
N VAL A 168 -15.44 8.07 -35.24
CA VAL A 168 -15.14 6.95 -34.34
C VAL A 168 -13.78 7.18 -33.69
N ALA A 169 -13.77 7.26 -32.36
CA ALA A 169 -12.54 7.41 -31.60
C ALA A 169 -11.71 6.12 -31.63
N ILE A 170 -10.41 6.26 -31.87
CA ILE A 170 -9.49 5.14 -32.08
C ILE A 170 -8.80 4.72 -30.79
N GLN A 171 -8.52 3.43 -30.68
CA GLN A 171 -7.58 2.93 -29.69
C GLN A 171 -6.15 3.04 -30.23
N ILE A 172 -5.24 3.48 -29.39
CA ILE A 172 -3.83 3.59 -29.75
C ILE A 172 -3.13 2.31 -29.30
N ASP A 173 -2.35 1.71 -30.21
CA ASP A 173 -1.55 0.54 -29.90
C ASP A 173 -0.46 0.87 -28.86
N PRO A 174 -0.31 0.08 -27.78
CA PRO A 174 0.78 0.24 -26.82
C PRO A 174 2.18 0.34 -27.44
N SER A 175 2.43 -0.28 -28.59
CA SER A 175 3.71 -0.21 -29.30
C SER A 175 4.01 1.18 -29.88
N SER A 176 2.99 2.04 -30.01
CA SER A 176 3.14 3.36 -30.61
C SER A 176 3.62 4.43 -29.61
N TYR A 177 3.83 4.08 -28.34
CA TYR A 177 4.33 4.99 -27.31
C TYR A 177 5.23 4.27 -26.30
N VAL A 178 5.93 5.06 -25.49
CA VAL A 178 6.82 4.51 -24.46
C VAL A 178 5.96 3.96 -23.32
N VAL A 179 5.89 2.63 -23.24
CA VAL A 179 5.15 1.90 -22.21
C VAL A 179 6.07 1.52 -21.05
N HIS A 180 5.57 1.67 -19.82
CA HIS A 180 6.23 1.09 -18.65
C HIS A 180 6.04 -0.44 -18.63
N GLY A 181 7.08 -1.19 -18.26
CA GLY A 181 7.01 -2.66 -18.18
C GLY A 181 6.09 -3.21 -17.08
N SER A 182 5.57 -2.36 -16.18
CA SER A 182 4.52 -2.70 -15.22
C SER A 182 3.74 -1.45 -14.83
N PHE A 183 2.42 -1.59 -14.70
CA PHE A 183 1.51 -0.54 -14.22
C PHE A 183 1.19 -0.65 -12.73
N GLN A 184 1.76 -1.65 -12.04
CA GLN A 184 1.61 -1.82 -10.60
C GLN A 184 2.94 -2.22 -9.95
N GLN A 185 3.32 -1.45 -8.94
CA GLN A 185 4.44 -1.77 -8.06
C GLN A 185 3.92 -2.29 -6.72
N LYS A 186 4.43 -3.45 -6.29
CA LYS A 186 4.19 -4.06 -4.97
C LYS A 186 5.41 -3.81 -4.07
N SER A 187 5.20 -3.48 -2.80
CA SER A 187 6.30 -3.33 -1.83
C SER A 187 5.86 -3.69 -0.41
N VAL A 188 6.78 -4.27 0.35
CA VAL A 188 6.65 -4.47 1.80
C VAL A 188 7.54 -3.45 2.50
N ARG A 189 6.94 -2.63 3.36
CA ARG A 189 7.63 -1.60 4.14
C ARG A 189 7.54 -1.94 5.60
N VAL A 190 8.62 -1.66 6.33
CA VAL A 190 8.65 -1.85 7.78
C VAL A 190 9.04 -0.54 8.42
N TYR A 191 8.31 -0.15 9.46
CA TYR A 191 8.58 1.02 10.28
C TYR A 191 8.81 0.61 11.72
N CYS A 192 9.58 1.41 12.44
CA CYS A 192 9.72 1.31 13.89
C CYS A 192 8.92 2.42 14.55
N ARG A 193 8.01 2.03 15.45
CA ARG A 193 7.25 2.96 16.31
C ARG A 193 8.11 3.58 17.40
N SER A 194 9.14 2.85 17.85
CA SER A 194 10.02 3.33 18.91
C SER A 194 10.93 4.47 18.46
N PHE A 195 11.01 5.49 19.31
CA PHE A 195 11.94 6.61 19.20
C PHE A 195 13.35 6.28 19.71
N ASP A 196 13.55 5.10 20.31
CA ASP A 196 14.87 4.62 20.69
C ASP A 196 15.67 4.16 19.47
N ALA A 197 16.85 4.76 19.29
CA ALA A 197 17.79 4.41 18.23
C ALA A 197 18.28 2.96 18.30
N THR A 198 18.37 2.40 19.50
CA THR A 198 18.83 1.03 19.75
C THR A 198 17.81 0.02 19.25
N LYS A 199 16.54 0.16 19.67
CA LYS A 199 15.41 -0.62 19.13
C LYS A 199 15.32 -0.53 17.61
N ARG A 200 15.45 0.68 17.04
CA ARG A 200 15.44 0.87 15.57
C ARG A 200 16.56 0.08 14.86
N LYS A 201 17.80 0.18 15.34
CA LYS A 201 18.94 -0.53 14.77
C LYS A 201 18.76 -2.05 14.86
N LYS A 202 18.26 -2.53 16.01
CA LYS A 202 17.97 -3.95 16.24
C LYS A 202 16.89 -4.45 15.28
N LEU A 203 15.78 -3.74 15.16
CA LEU A 203 14.68 -4.10 14.24
C LEU A 203 15.16 -4.15 12.78
N LYS A 204 15.98 -3.19 12.35
CA LYS A 204 16.58 -3.19 11.00
C LYS A 204 17.44 -4.44 10.75
N LYS A 205 18.24 -4.85 11.74
CA LYS A 205 19.05 -6.08 11.67
C LYS A 205 18.17 -7.32 11.56
N MET A 206 17.11 -7.41 12.38
CA MET A 206 16.18 -8.53 12.38
C MET A 206 15.43 -8.66 11.06
N TYR A 207 14.91 -7.55 10.53
CA TYR A 207 14.28 -7.53 9.20
C TYR A 207 15.23 -8.04 8.11
N GLY A 208 16.50 -7.59 8.12
CA GLY A 208 17.50 -8.09 7.18
C GLY A 208 17.80 -9.60 7.34
N LYS A 209 17.81 -10.12 8.57
CA LYS A 209 17.97 -11.56 8.84
C LYS A 209 16.79 -12.35 8.28
N PHE A 210 15.57 -11.89 8.54
CA PHE A 210 14.34 -12.48 8.02
C PHE A 210 14.37 -12.56 6.48
N LEU A 211 14.67 -11.46 5.78
CA LEU A 211 14.73 -11.46 4.31
C LEU A 211 15.77 -12.43 3.76
N ARG A 212 16.99 -12.47 4.36
CA ARG A 212 18.02 -13.43 3.96
C ARG A 212 17.58 -14.88 4.16
N GLY A 213 16.92 -15.16 5.29
CA GLY A 213 16.36 -16.49 5.57
C GLY A 213 15.34 -16.91 4.51
N LEU A 214 14.44 -15.99 4.14
CA LEU A 214 13.44 -16.23 3.11
C LEU A 214 14.08 -16.49 1.74
N GLU A 215 15.10 -15.72 1.38
CA GLU A 215 15.87 -15.91 0.15
C GLU A 215 16.60 -17.26 0.12
N THR A 216 17.20 -17.71 1.24
CA THR A 216 17.89 -19.00 1.30
C THR A 216 16.95 -20.19 1.22
N THR A 217 15.79 -20.14 1.88
CA THR A 217 14.83 -21.25 1.90
C THR A 217 14.12 -21.46 0.55
N THR A 218 14.07 -20.42 -0.27
CA THR A 218 13.36 -20.43 -1.57
C THR A 218 14.29 -20.54 -2.77
N LYS A 219 15.61 -20.42 -2.57
CA LYS A 219 16.59 -20.87 -3.56
C LYS A 219 16.46 -22.39 -3.70
N PRO A 220 16.40 -22.93 -4.92
CA PRO A 220 16.52 -24.38 -5.08
C PRO A 220 17.85 -24.81 -4.46
N LEU A 221 17.82 -25.86 -3.63
CA LEU A 221 19.02 -26.59 -3.24
C LEU A 221 19.69 -27.02 -4.56
N MET A 222 20.78 -26.35 -4.92
CA MET A 222 21.63 -26.77 -6.04
C MET A 222 22.07 -28.19 -5.73
N PHE A 223 21.70 -29.11 -6.61
CA PHE A 223 22.13 -30.50 -6.61
C PHE A 223 23.66 -30.54 -6.46
N GLU A 224 24.13 -31.38 -5.54
CA GLU A 224 25.55 -31.61 -5.28
C GLU A 224 26.29 -31.99 -6.58
N GLU A 225 27.39 -31.28 -6.75
CA GLU A 225 28.60 -31.60 -7.50
C GLU A 225 28.73 -33.06 -7.98
N VAL A 226 28.67 -33.25 -9.31
CA VAL A 226 29.37 -34.37 -9.94
C VAL A 226 30.62 -33.78 -10.59
N ALA A 227 31.75 -34.03 -9.94
CA ALA A 227 33.07 -33.76 -10.47
C ALA A 227 33.26 -34.45 -11.82
N SER A 228 33.71 -33.71 -12.85
CA SER A 228 34.74 -34.14 -13.82
C SER A 228 35.12 -33.03 -14.82
N SER A 229 36.25 -32.38 -14.52
CA SER A 229 37.30 -31.87 -15.42
C SER A 229 37.09 -30.66 -16.36
N PRO A 230 38.21 -29.97 -16.73
CA PRO A 230 38.26 -28.51 -16.83
C PRO A 230 38.17 -27.98 -18.26
N GLY A 231 37.55 -26.81 -18.41
CA GLY A 231 37.57 -26.05 -19.65
C GLY A 231 36.76 -24.76 -19.55
N SER A 232 37.41 -23.69 -19.09
CA SER A 232 36.99 -22.30 -19.35
C SER A 232 37.89 -21.77 -20.49
N PRO A 233 37.58 -20.68 -21.23
CA PRO A 233 36.51 -19.70 -20.99
C PRO A 233 35.74 -19.23 -22.25
N ARG A 234 34.55 -18.64 -22.04
CA ARG A 234 34.26 -17.25 -22.45
C ARG A 234 32.80 -16.85 -22.16
N THR A 235 32.68 -15.84 -21.31
CA THR A 235 31.50 -15.01 -21.11
C THR A 235 31.18 -14.23 -22.38
N GLN A 236 29.98 -14.39 -22.93
CA GLN A 236 29.35 -13.39 -23.79
C GLN A 236 27.92 -13.13 -23.31
N SER A 237 27.66 -11.85 -23.05
CA SER A 237 26.38 -11.25 -22.73
C SER A 237 25.40 -11.45 -23.88
N TYR A 238 24.27 -12.12 -23.63
CA TYR A 238 23.17 -12.15 -24.58
C TYR A 238 22.27 -10.93 -24.38
N ILE A 239 22.45 -9.95 -25.26
CA ILE A 239 21.40 -9.04 -25.70
C ILE A 239 20.53 -9.87 -26.66
N VAL A 240 19.30 -10.19 -26.27
CA VAL A 240 18.31 -10.76 -27.19
C VAL A 240 17.40 -9.65 -27.68
N SER A 241 17.82 -9.05 -28.78
CA SER A 241 16.96 -8.34 -29.72
C SER A 241 16.48 -9.36 -30.76
N GLN A 242 15.21 -9.77 -30.70
CA GLN A 242 14.56 -10.45 -31.81
C GLN A 242 13.12 -9.99 -31.96
N SER A 243 12.88 -9.30 -33.07
CA SER A 243 11.58 -9.08 -33.69
C SER A 243 11.00 -10.41 -34.18
N PRO A 244 9.67 -10.59 -34.17
CA PRO A 244 9.02 -11.56 -35.04
C PRO A 244 8.23 -10.86 -36.15
N THR A 245 8.53 -11.29 -37.37
CA THR A 245 7.80 -11.07 -38.62
C THR A 245 6.37 -11.62 -38.53
N ILE A 246 5.44 -10.86 -39.10
CA ILE A 246 4.00 -11.16 -39.26
C ILE A 246 3.79 -12.33 -40.23
N PRO A 247 2.79 -13.20 -39.97
CA PRO A 247 1.95 -13.73 -41.04
C PRO A 247 0.54 -13.15 -40.95
N SER A 248 0.10 -12.63 -42.08
CA SER A 248 -1.24 -12.15 -42.40
C SER A 248 -2.25 -13.30 -42.45
N SER A 249 -3.31 -13.23 -41.65
CA SER A 249 -4.62 -13.78 -42.02
C SER A 249 -5.73 -13.13 -41.21
N LEU A 250 -6.69 -12.58 -41.95
CA LEU A 250 -7.98 -12.07 -41.49
C LEU A 250 -8.71 -13.10 -40.62
N ASN A 251 -9.39 -12.64 -39.56
CA ASN A 251 -10.75 -13.08 -39.25
C ASN A 251 -11.44 -12.11 -38.27
N GLU A 252 -12.69 -11.82 -38.60
CA GLU A 252 -13.66 -10.92 -37.97
C GLU A 252 -14.13 -11.40 -36.57
N PRO A 253 -14.76 -10.51 -35.77
CA PRO A 253 -15.02 -10.76 -34.35
C PRO A 253 -16.30 -11.56 -34.12
N SER A 254 -16.23 -12.58 -33.26
CA SER A 254 -17.41 -13.23 -32.70
C SER A 254 -17.89 -12.49 -31.46
N ASP A 255 -19.10 -11.96 -31.58
CA ASP A 255 -19.99 -11.41 -30.59
C ASP A 255 -20.11 -12.32 -29.34
N VAL A 256 -19.86 -11.79 -28.15
CA VAL A 256 -20.29 -12.41 -26.88
C VAL A 256 -20.89 -11.33 -25.99
N THR A 257 -22.21 -11.25 -26.04
CA THR A 257 -23.08 -10.55 -25.11
C THR A 257 -22.79 -10.99 -23.67
N ARG A 258 -22.45 -10.02 -22.80
CA ARG A 258 -22.39 -10.23 -21.34
C ARG A 258 -23.59 -9.56 -20.69
N SER A 259 -24.53 -10.40 -20.25
CA SER A 259 -25.49 -10.04 -19.19
C SER A 259 -24.78 -9.99 -17.83
N PRO A 260 -25.27 -9.18 -16.87
CA PRO A 260 -24.63 -8.98 -15.57
C PRO A 260 -24.81 -10.20 -14.65
N HIS A 261 -23.71 -10.66 -14.06
CA HIS A 261 -23.73 -11.64 -12.98
C HIS A 261 -24.05 -10.92 -11.67
N ILE A 262 -25.25 -11.17 -11.16
CA ILE A 262 -25.66 -10.88 -9.78
C ILE A 262 -25.19 -12.06 -8.94
N ASP A 263 -24.50 -11.79 -7.84
CA ASP A 263 -24.23 -12.80 -6.82
C ASP A 263 -25.22 -12.61 -5.65
N ASP A 264 -25.72 -13.76 -5.23
CA ASP A 264 -26.74 -14.00 -4.23
C ASP A 264 -26.07 -13.99 -2.85
N ASP A 265 -26.02 -12.82 -2.21
CA ASP A 265 -25.91 -12.62 -0.75
C ASP A 265 -25.71 -11.12 -0.48
N GLY A 266 -26.82 -10.41 -0.22
CA GLY A 266 -26.87 -8.96 0.01
C GLY A 266 -26.13 -8.47 1.25
N GLN A 267 -24.79 -8.54 1.25
CA GLN A 267 -23.93 -7.89 2.25
C GLN A 267 -22.94 -6.92 1.61
N VAL A 268 -23.15 -5.64 1.89
CA VAL A 268 -22.17 -4.58 1.68
C VAL A 268 -20.98 -4.83 2.62
N LYS A 269 -19.86 -5.32 2.09
CA LYS A 269 -18.59 -5.30 2.82
C LYS A 269 -18.08 -3.85 2.87
N SER A 270 -18.43 -3.15 3.93
CA SER A 270 -17.73 -1.92 4.32
C SER A 270 -16.28 -2.26 4.66
N PRO A 271 -15.29 -1.41 4.28
CA PRO A 271 -13.92 -1.56 4.72
C PRO A 271 -13.82 -1.07 6.17
N LEU A 272 -14.36 -1.85 7.11
CA LEU A 272 -14.21 -1.60 8.54
C LEU A 272 -12.72 -1.67 8.90
N LEU A 273 -12.26 -0.65 9.61
CA LEU A 273 -10.94 -0.60 10.25
C LEU A 273 -10.58 -1.97 10.82
N LYS A 274 -9.47 -2.54 10.34
CA LYS A 274 -8.82 -3.66 11.04
C LYS A 274 -8.62 -3.20 12.49
N ARG A 275 -9.25 -3.89 13.46
CA ARG A 275 -9.04 -3.65 14.88
C ARG A 275 -7.54 -3.59 15.16
N THR A 276 -7.05 -2.42 15.51
CA THR A 276 -5.65 -2.25 15.93
C THR A 276 -5.52 -2.75 17.37
N ARG A 277 -4.46 -3.51 17.68
CA ARG A 277 -4.23 -4.08 19.03
C ARG A 277 -4.21 -3.03 20.16
N ILE A 278 -3.88 -1.77 19.84
CA ILE A 278 -4.00 -0.62 20.75
C ILE A 278 -5.44 -0.50 21.29
N TYR A 279 -6.43 -0.63 20.40
CA TYR A 279 -7.85 -0.60 20.75
C TYR A 279 -8.24 -1.80 21.63
N ASP A 280 -7.81 -3.01 21.27
CA ASP A 280 -8.11 -4.22 22.05
C ASP A 280 -7.53 -4.16 23.48
N ARG A 281 -6.37 -3.50 23.68
CA ARG A 281 -5.76 -3.30 25.00
C ARG A 281 -6.51 -2.26 25.83
N LEU A 282 -6.92 -1.15 25.21
CA LEU A 282 -7.72 -0.11 25.87
C LEU A 282 -9.10 -0.63 26.31
N VAL A 283 -9.72 -1.51 25.52
CA VAL A 283 -11.01 -2.13 25.86
C VAL A 283 -10.86 -3.19 26.95
N LYS A 284 -9.81 -4.02 26.94
CA LYS A 284 -9.57 -5.07 27.95
C LYS A 284 -9.18 -4.54 29.33
N THR A 285 -8.76 -3.29 29.47
CA THR A 285 -8.41 -2.69 30.77
C THR A 285 -9.64 -2.14 31.50
N LYS A 286 -10.84 -2.20 30.89
CA LYS A 286 -12.10 -1.69 31.43
C LYS A 286 -13.21 -2.75 31.58
N MET A 287 -12.90 -4.04 31.41
CA MET A 287 -13.74 -5.16 31.87
C MET A 287 -13.06 -5.85 33.04
#